data_AF-A0A1I6MG87-F1
#
_entry.id   AF-A0A1I6MG87-F1
#
_cell.length_a   1.000
_cell.length_b   1.000
_cell.length_c   1.000
_cell.angle_alpha   90.00
_cell.angle_beta   90.00
_cell.angle_gamma   90.00
#
_symmetry.space_group_name_H-M   'P 1'
#
loop_
_entity.id
_entity.type
_entity.pdbx_description
1 polymer ?
#
loop_
_entity_poly.entity_id
_entity_poly.type
_entity_poly.pdbx_seq_one_letter_code
_entity_poly.pdbx_strand_id
1 'polypeptide(L)'
;MEEAANHEVLLPDTKGLELPTVSGEGTFFSIQALRGVAAVLVVALHTTQTMNHHFPGISGPGFSGGAGVDIFFVISGFVMTMSSRTLLRSMHPMRTFLWKRIRRVVPMYWLATTVKLGLLMVVPAAGGLLAQGAWHVAASYLFIPSIGAKGEVLPILIVGWTLNYEMLFYLIVATALGMRLRMVPFVSAVILLLSLIGFVFADRLPVALSLVSPILMEFLYGVLIAQLTARLHARRSSQKIFCYAAIVLAFAVIELSPDENVLRTRILVWGLAALAMVTAAIALEADLRRWIPRWMLELGDSSYSLYLTHTMTLAGIGSLLSHFRGLDRSGYAVEWVFAAALCLLVGELVYRWVELPITHRMKGKKTAVAHA
;
A
#
# COMPACT_ATOMS: atom_id res chain seq x y z
N MET A 1 59.16 8.78 10.85
CA MET A 1 59.00 7.35 11.19
C MET A 1 58.00 7.32 12.34
N GLU A 2 56.72 7.13 12.02
CA GLU A 2 56.08 5.79 11.94
C GLU A 2 55.38 5.57 13.30
N GLU A 3 54.10 5.27 13.45
CA GLU A 3 52.98 4.96 12.56
C GLU A 3 51.74 4.92 13.46
N ALA A 4 50.70 5.66 13.10
CA ALA A 4 49.40 5.57 13.77
C ALA A 4 48.65 4.39 13.14
N ALA A 5 48.53 3.28 13.87
CA ALA A 5 47.81 2.10 13.43
C ALA A 5 46.30 2.37 13.37
N ASN A 6 45.81 2.59 12.15
CA ASN A 6 44.41 2.52 11.78
C ASN A 6 43.87 1.10 12.01
N HIS A 7 42.90 0.95 12.92
CA HIS A 7 41.99 -0.19 12.88
C HIS A 7 40.86 0.12 11.90
N GLU A 8 41.11 -0.19 10.64
CA GLU A 8 40.11 -0.23 9.57
C GLU A 8 39.25 -1.48 9.77
N VAL A 9 38.03 -1.28 10.31
CA VAL A 9 37.01 -2.33 10.32
C VAL A 9 36.55 -2.52 8.88
N LEU A 10 37.05 -3.58 8.25
CA LEU A 10 36.59 -4.09 6.96
C LEU A 10 35.08 -4.35 7.00
N LEU A 11 34.30 -3.37 6.55
CA LEU A 11 32.89 -3.54 6.20
C LEU A 11 32.83 -4.45 4.95
N PRO A 12 32.01 -5.51 4.94
CA PRO A 12 31.87 -6.37 3.79
C PRO A 12 31.30 -5.61 2.59
N ASP A 13 31.89 -5.85 1.42
CA ASP A 13 31.64 -5.26 0.11
C ASP A 13 30.13 -5.15 -0.20
N THR A 14 29.56 -3.95 -0.09
CA THR A 14 28.14 -3.63 -0.32
C THR A 14 27.80 -3.54 -1.81
N LYS A 15 28.22 -4.53 -2.61
CA LYS A 15 27.80 -4.66 -4.01
C LYS A 15 26.51 -5.47 -4.10
N GLY A 16 25.38 -4.79 -3.90
CA GLY A 16 24.09 -5.34 -4.31
C GLY A 16 22.91 -4.86 -3.47
N LEU A 17 22.47 -3.62 -3.68
CA LEU A 17 21.05 -3.21 -3.76
C LEU A 17 20.97 -1.70 -4.04
N GLU A 18 21.34 -1.28 -5.25
CA GLU A 18 20.93 0.05 -5.73
C GLU A 18 19.43 -0.03 -6.10
N LEU A 19 18.57 0.19 -5.10
CA LEU A 19 17.21 0.65 -5.35
C LEU A 19 17.28 1.97 -6.14
N PRO A 20 16.33 2.24 -7.05
CA PRO A 20 16.40 3.42 -7.91
C PRO A 20 16.49 4.69 -7.06
N THR A 21 17.70 5.24 -7.02
CA THR A 21 18.04 6.48 -6.35
C THR A 21 17.28 7.61 -7.01
N VAL A 22 16.40 8.25 -6.24
CA VAL A 22 15.91 9.59 -6.57
C VAL A 22 17.14 10.50 -6.47
N SER A 23 17.61 10.96 -7.63
CA SER A 23 18.72 11.91 -7.73
C SER A 23 18.42 13.16 -6.89
N GLY A 24 19.12 13.32 -5.77
CA GLY A 24 19.14 14.55 -4.94
C GLY A 24 18.35 14.52 -3.63
N GLU A 25 17.46 13.54 -3.41
CA GLU A 25 16.71 13.39 -2.15
C GLU A 25 16.68 11.89 -1.80
N GLY A 26 17.31 11.51 -0.69
CA GLY A 26 17.46 10.11 -0.30
C GLY A 26 16.14 9.37 -0.08
N THR A 27 16.20 8.04 -0.07
CA THR A 27 15.08 7.18 0.36
C THR A 27 14.62 7.60 1.75
N PHE A 28 13.31 7.77 1.95
CA PHE A 28 12.73 8.04 3.26
C PHE A 28 12.52 6.72 4.03
N PHE A 29 13.37 6.47 5.03
CA PHE A 29 13.36 5.23 5.80
C PHE A 29 12.09 5.16 6.66
N SER A 30 11.64 6.30 7.19
CA SER A 30 10.40 6.40 7.96
C SER A 30 9.18 6.02 7.13
N ILE A 31 9.09 6.50 5.89
CA ILE A 31 8.00 6.16 4.96
C ILE A 31 8.04 4.68 4.60
N GLN A 32 9.23 4.12 4.37
CA GLN A 32 9.39 2.71 4.06
C GLN A 32 8.94 1.82 5.24
N ALA A 33 9.39 2.13 6.46
CA ALA A 33 8.96 1.44 7.66
C ALA A 33 7.44 1.58 7.88
N LEU A 34 6.89 2.78 7.67
CA LEU A 34 5.47 3.05 7.82
C LEU A 34 4.61 2.27 6.81
N ARG A 35 5.09 2.02 5.59
CA ARG A 35 4.45 1.10 4.63
C ARG A 35 4.40 -0.34 5.18
N GLY A 36 5.46 -0.78 5.86
CA GLY A 36 5.49 -2.09 6.51
C GLY A 36 4.45 -2.18 7.63
N VAL A 37 4.40 -1.16 8.50
CA VAL A 37 3.39 -1.05 9.57
C VAL A 37 1.97 -1.07 8.99
N ALA A 38 1.71 -0.29 7.94
CA ALA A 38 0.41 -0.26 7.26
C ALA A 38 0.00 -1.63 6.71
N ALA A 39 0.92 -2.40 6.12
CA ALA A 39 0.65 -3.76 5.66
C ALA A 39 0.29 -4.70 6.82
N VAL A 40 1.03 -4.63 7.93
CA VAL A 40 0.78 -5.44 9.13
C VAL A 40 -0.59 -5.13 9.73
N LEU A 41 -0.98 -3.85 9.79
CA LEU A 41 -2.32 -3.45 10.26
C LEU A 41 -3.43 -4.09 9.41
N VAL A 42 -3.30 -4.06 8.09
CA VAL A 42 -4.28 -4.68 7.18
C VAL A 42 -4.34 -6.20 7.38
N VAL A 43 -3.18 -6.85 7.56
CA VAL A 43 -3.10 -8.30 7.84
C VAL A 43 -3.75 -8.63 9.18
N ALA A 44 -3.50 -7.84 10.21
CA ALA A 44 -4.09 -8.04 11.54
C ALA A 44 -5.62 -7.97 11.49
N LEU A 45 -6.19 -6.97 10.79
CA LEU A 45 -7.64 -6.85 10.59
C LEU A 45 -8.23 -8.11 9.92
N HIS A 46 -7.71 -8.51 8.76
CA HIS A 46 -8.26 -9.65 8.02
C HIS A 46 -8.03 -10.97 8.74
N THR A 47 -6.94 -11.09 9.51
CA THR A 47 -6.70 -12.23 10.40
C THR A 47 -7.78 -12.29 11.46
N THR A 48 -8.05 -11.18 12.17
CA THR A 48 -9.14 -11.10 13.16
C THR A 48 -10.50 -11.44 12.54
N GLN A 49 -10.83 -10.90 11.36
CA GLN A 49 -12.09 -11.21 10.68
C GLN A 49 -12.21 -12.70 10.34
N THR A 50 -11.12 -13.31 9.83
CA THR A 50 -11.08 -14.74 9.51
C THR A 50 -11.23 -15.60 10.77
N MET A 51 -10.53 -15.25 11.85
CA MET A 51 -10.59 -15.97 13.12
C MET A 51 -11.96 -15.83 13.79
N ASN A 52 -12.57 -14.65 13.79
CA ASN A 52 -13.91 -14.43 14.36
C ASN A 52 -14.99 -15.22 13.60
N HIS A 53 -14.82 -15.41 12.29
CA HIS A 53 -15.70 -16.28 11.51
C HIS A 53 -15.53 -17.77 11.90
N HIS A 54 -14.30 -18.18 12.21
CA HIS A 54 -14.01 -19.55 12.65
C HIS A 54 -14.44 -19.82 14.10
N PHE A 55 -14.29 -18.82 14.98
CA PHE A 55 -14.63 -18.87 16.40
C PHE A 55 -15.79 -17.91 16.73
N PRO A 56 -17.04 -18.26 16.35
CA PRO A 56 -18.19 -17.40 16.62
C PRO A 56 -18.37 -17.15 18.12
N GLY A 57 -18.57 -15.88 18.48
CA GLY A 57 -18.72 -15.44 19.87
C GLY A 57 -17.41 -15.08 20.59
N ILE A 58 -16.25 -15.22 19.93
CA ILE A 58 -15.01 -14.59 20.37
C ILE A 58 -14.82 -13.30 19.59
N SER A 59 -14.75 -12.18 20.30
CA SER A 59 -14.25 -10.93 19.73
C SER A 59 -12.74 -10.95 19.87
N GLY A 60 -12.04 -11.21 18.77
CA GLY A 60 -10.60 -10.99 18.68
C GLY A 60 -10.19 -9.57 19.05
N PRO A 61 -8.88 -9.30 19.08
CA PRO A 61 -8.41 -7.93 19.26
C PRO A 61 -9.04 -7.02 18.20
N GLY A 62 -9.76 -6.01 18.66
CA GLY A 62 -10.47 -5.03 17.84
C GLY A 62 -9.48 -4.08 17.19
N PHE A 63 -8.77 -4.54 16.16
CA PHE A 63 -7.84 -3.72 15.40
C PHE A 63 -8.59 -3.00 14.28
N SER A 64 -8.54 -1.68 14.26
CA SER A 64 -9.00 -0.86 13.12
C SER A 64 -7.96 -0.85 11.99
N GLY A 65 -7.50 -2.05 11.61
CA GLY A 65 -6.39 -2.23 10.68
C GLY A 65 -6.69 -1.76 9.25
N GLY A 66 -7.95 -1.44 8.95
CA GLY A 66 -8.39 -0.81 7.71
C GLY A 66 -7.69 0.53 7.45
N ALA A 67 -7.31 1.26 8.51
CA ALA A 67 -6.55 2.51 8.43
C ALA A 67 -5.16 2.34 7.78
N GLY A 68 -4.63 1.12 7.71
CA GLY A 68 -3.41 0.83 6.94
C GLY A 68 -3.57 1.16 5.45
N VAL A 69 -4.77 0.98 4.88
CA VAL A 69 -5.05 1.39 3.49
C VAL A 69 -4.95 2.91 3.34
N ASP A 70 -5.47 3.66 4.31
CA ASP A 70 -5.46 5.12 4.29
C ASP A 70 -4.02 5.66 4.38
N ILE A 71 -3.18 5.02 5.20
CA ILE A 71 -1.73 5.27 5.23
C ILE A 71 -1.09 5.01 3.86
N PHE A 72 -1.46 3.92 3.17
CA PHE A 72 -0.95 3.66 1.81
C PHE A 72 -1.34 4.76 0.82
N PHE A 73 -2.59 5.22 0.81
CA PHE A 73 -3.02 6.28 -0.11
C PHE A 73 -2.31 7.62 0.15
N VAL A 74 -2.13 8.01 1.41
CA VAL A 74 -1.35 9.22 1.75
C VAL A 74 0.12 9.08 1.33
N ILE A 75 0.74 7.93 1.58
CA ILE A 75 2.12 7.65 1.14
C ILE A 75 2.22 7.67 -0.39
N SER A 76 1.26 7.07 -1.09
CA SER A 76 1.16 7.06 -2.55
C SER A 76 1.13 8.48 -3.11
N GLY A 77 0.25 9.35 -2.58
CA GLY A 77 0.20 10.76 -2.94
C GLY A 77 1.53 11.50 -2.76
N PHE A 78 2.19 11.26 -1.62
CA PHE A 78 3.49 11.84 -1.29
C PHE A 78 4.60 11.36 -2.24
N VAL A 79 4.83 10.05 -2.32
CA VAL A 79 5.92 9.44 -3.09
C VAL A 79 5.79 9.76 -4.58
N MET A 80 4.57 9.74 -5.12
CA MET A 80 4.35 10.09 -6.52
C MET A 80 4.62 11.56 -6.79
N THR A 81 4.16 12.46 -5.92
CA THR A 81 4.40 13.89 -6.08
C THR A 81 5.90 14.19 -6.06
N MET A 82 6.64 13.62 -5.10
CA MET A 82 8.08 13.79 -4.98
C MET A 82 8.83 13.23 -6.20
N SER A 83 8.54 11.98 -6.58
CA SER A 83 9.22 11.33 -7.71
C SER A 83 8.87 11.92 -9.07
N SER A 84 7.71 12.56 -9.22
CA SER A 84 7.31 13.23 -10.47
C SER A 84 8.01 14.58 -10.69
N ARG A 85 8.54 15.24 -9.64
CA ARG A 85 9.29 16.51 -9.79
C ARG A 85 10.51 16.37 -10.69
N THR A 86 11.21 15.25 -10.63
CA THR A 86 12.39 15.01 -11.49
C THR A 86 12.01 14.59 -12.91
N LEU A 87 10.80 14.02 -13.10
CA LEU A 87 10.32 13.56 -14.41
C LEU A 87 9.94 14.69 -15.35
N LEU A 88 9.63 15.88 -14.84
CA LEU A 88 9.36 17.07 -15.68
C LEU A 88 10.52 17.42 -16.61
N ARG A 89 11.75 17.00 -16.27
CA ARG A 89 12.96 17.19 -17.09
C ARG A 89 13.16 16.10 -18.15
N SER A 90 12.36 15.04 -18.14
CA SER A 90 12.48 13.96 -19.12
C SER A 90 11.80 14.31 -20.44
N MET A 91 12.27 13.72 -21.54
CA MET A 91 11.71 13.95 -22.89
C MET A 91 10.23 13.53 -23.01
N HIS A 92 9.85 12.44 -22.32
CA HIS A 92 8.47 11.95 -22.27
C HIS A 92 8.01 11.70 -20.82
N PRO A 93 7.62 12.75 -20.06
CA PRO A 93 7.29 12.64 -18.63
C PRO A 93 6.14 11.68 -18.34
N MET A 94 5.04 11.80 -19.06
CA MET A 94 3.85 10.95 -18.91
C MET A 94 4.16 9.47 -19.14
N ARG A 95 4.79 9.16 -20.28
CA ARG A 95 5.16 7.78 -20.65
C ARG A 95 6.14 7.20 -19.64
N THR A 96 7.16 7.96 -19.25
CA THR A 96 8.16 7.53 -18.26
C THR A 96 7.52 7.26 -16.90
N PHE A 97 6.60 8.13 -16.46
CA PHE A 97 5.85 7.94 -15.22
C PHE A 97 5.00 6.66 -15.27
N LEU A 98 4.09 6.55 -16.25
CA LEU A 98 3.17 5.41 -16.37
C LEU A 98 3.92 4.09 -16.47
N TRP A 99 5.00 4.06 -17.25
CA TRP A 99 5.78 2.85 -17.42
C TRP A 99 6.46 2.39 -16.13
N LYS A 100 6.99 3.31 -15.31
CA LYS A 100 7.54 2.97 -13.99
C LYS A 100 6.47 2.39 -13.05
N ARG A 101 5.21 2.83 -13.16
CA ARG A 101 4.10 2.35 -12.33
C ARG A 101 3.54 1.02 -12.82
N ILE A 102 3.27 0.90 -14.11
CA ILE A 102 2.76 -0.32 -14.74
C ILE A 102 3.69 -1.49 -14.47
N ARG A 103 5.01 -1.32 -14.67
CA ARG A 103 5.98 -2.39 -14.42
C ARG A 103 6.05 -2.86 -12.96
N ARG A 104 5.66 -2.00 -12.02
CA ARG A 104 5.68 -2.30 -10.58
C ARG A 104 4.39 -3.00 -10.14
N VAL A 105 3.24 -2.51 -10.59
CA VAL A 105 1.92 -2.94 -10.09
C VAL A 105 1.34 -4.06 -10.95
N VAL A 106 1.26 -3.85 -12.26
CA VAL A 106 0.44 -4.69 -13.15
C VAL A 106 0.87 -6.17 -13.17
N PRO A 107 2.16 -6.52 -13.32
CA PRO A 107 2.57 -7.92 -13.42
C PRO A 107 2.19 -8.76 -12.20
N MET A 108 2.47 -8.24 -11.00
CA MET A 108 2.19 -8.96 -9.76
C MET A 108 0.70 -9.05 -9.47
N TYR A 109 -0.04 -7.96 -9.71
CA TYR A 109 -1.49 -7.98 -9.55
C TYR A 109 -2.16 -8.96 -10.52
N TRP A 110 -1.76 -8.96 -11.79
CA TRP A 110 -2.27 -9.93 -12.77
C TRP A 110 -1.96 -11.36 -12.38
N LEU A 111 -0.73 -11.63 -11.92
CA LEU A 111 -0.35 -12.95 -11.43
C LEU A 111 -1.21 -13.37 -10.23
N ALA A 112 -1.34 -12.52 -9.21
CA ALA A 112 -2.14 -12.80 -8.02
C ALA A 112 -3.64 -13.00 -8.36
N THR A 113 -4.18 -12.20 -9.28
CA THR A 113 -5.55 -12.33 -9.78
C THR A 113 -5.74 -13.64 -10.55
N THR A 114 -4.75 -14.06 -11.35
CA THR A 114 -4.77 -15.34 -12.07
C THR A 114 -4.76 -16.51 -11.09
N VAL A 115 -3.89 -16.47 -10.08
CA VAL A 115 -3.84 -17.49 -9.02
C VAL A 115 -5.18 -17.56 -8.28
N LYS A 116 -5.74 -16.41 -7.88
CA LYS A 116 -7.06 -16.36 -7.22
C LYS A 116 -8.15 -16.97 -8.09
N LEU A 117 -8.18 -16.63 -9.38
CA LEU A 117 -9.13 -17.19 -10.33
C LEU A 117 -8.98 -18.71 -10.47
N GLY A 118 -7.74 -19.21 -10.56
CA GLY A 118 -7.45 -20.64 -10.55
C GLY A 118 -7.97 -21.35 -9.29
N LEU A 119 -7.78 -20.76 -8.12
CA LEU A 119 -8.32 -21.30 -6.86
C LEU A 119 -9.85 -21.36 -6.87
N LEU A 120 -10.54 -20.35 -7.41
CA LEU A 120 -12.01 -20.34 -7.53
C LEU A 120 -12.54 -21.43 -8.48
N MET A 121 -11.72 -21.92 -9.41
CA MET A 121 -12.08 -23.01 -10.34
C MET A 121 -11.96 -24.39 -9.69
N VAL A 122 -11.02 -24.56 -8.77
CA VAL A 122 -10.75 -25.85 -8.12
C VAL A 122 -11.64 -26.08 -6.91
N VAL A 123 -12.13 -25.00 -6.26
CA VAL A 123 -13.04 -25.08 -5.11
C VAL A 123 -14.49 -25.05 -5.60
N PRO A 124 -15.23 -26.19 -5.62
CA PRO A 124 -16.54 -26.27 -6.27
C PRO A 124 -17.59 -25.33 -5.66
N ALA A 125 -17.47 -25.04 -4.37
CA ALA A 125 -18.36 -24.11 -3.66
C ALA A 125 -18.08 -22.62 -3.92
N ALA A 126 -17.01 -22.27 -4.66
CA ALA A 126 -16.57 -20.90 -4.86
C ALA A 126 -17.03 -20.26 -6.19
N GLY A 127 -17.86 -20.99 -6.97
CA GLY A 127 -18.61 -20.45 -8.11
C GLY A 127 -18.00 -20.65 -9.50
N GLY A 128 -16.69 -20.96 -9.64
CA GLY A 128 -16.07 -21.13 -10.97
C GLY A 128 -16.18 -19.90 -11.90
N LEU A 129 -15.57 -19.97 -13.09
CA LEU A 129 -15.42 -18.84 -14.01
C LEU A 129 -16.77 -18.33 -14.55
N LEU A 130 -17.69 -19.24 -14.84
CA LEU A 130 -19.00 -18.89 -15.38
C LEU A 130 -19.84 -18.09 -14.37
N ALA A 131 -19.73 -18.36 -13.06
CA ALA A 131 -20.44 -17.56 -12.07
C ALA A 131 -19.85 -16.16 -11.90
N GLN A 132 -18.55 -15.97 -12.15
CA GLN A 132 -17.92 -14.65 -12.08
C GLN A 132 -18.35 -13.75 -13.25
N GLY A 133 -18.54 -14.32 -14.44
CA GLY A 133 -18.87 -13.58 -15.66
C GLY A 133 -17.63 -12.98 -16.35
N ALA A 134 -17.56 -13.11 -17.68
CA ALA A 134 -16.37 -12.73 -18.46
C ALA A 134 -16.01 -11.24 -18.32
N TRP A 135 -17.02 -10.36 -18.26
CA TRP A 135 -16.80 -8.93 -18.07
C TRP A 135 -16.17 -8.61 -16.70
N HIS A 136 -16.67 -9.21 -15.61
CA HIS A 136 -16.13 -8.99 -14.27
C HIS A 136 -14.67 -9.43 -14.16
N VAL A 137 -14.33 -10.54 -14.82
CA VAL A 137 -12.94 -11.01 -14.94
C VAL A 137 -12.09 -9.98 -15.68
N ALA A 138 -12.49 -9.58 -16.89
CA ALA A 138 -11.74 -8.60 -17.67
C ALA A 138 -11.58 -7.26 -16.94
N ALA A 139 -12.67 -6.75 -16.34
CA ALA A 139 -12.68 -5.53 -15.56
C ALA A 139 -11.73 -5.60 -14.36
N SER A 140 -11.66 -6.76 -13.68
CA SER A 140 -10.70 -6.98 -12.59
C SER A 140 -9.24 -6.84 -13.03
N TYR A 141 -8.86 -7.36 -14.22
CA TYR A 141 -7.50 -7.18 -14.77
C TYR A 141 -7.22 -5.75 -15.26
N LEU A 142 -8.27 -5.04 -15.71
CA LEU A 142 -8.18 -3.68 -16.24
C LEU A 142 -8.33 -2.59 -15.16
N PHE A 143 -8.45 -2.98 -13.89
CA PHE A 143 -8.68 -2.07 -12.76
C PHE A 143 -9.97 -1.25 -12.86
N ILE A 144 -11.02 -1.83 -13.47
CA ILE A 144 -12.33 -1.21 -13.67
C ILE A 144 -13.30 -1.78 -12.63
N PRO A 145 -13.99 -0.95 -11.83
CA PRO A 145 -15.03 -1.44 -10.93
C PRO A 145 -16.15 -2.12 -11.71
N SER A 146 -16.58 -3.28 -11.22
CA SER A 146 -17.69 -4.05 -11.78
C SER A 146 -18.35 -4.86 -10.68
N ILE A 147 -19.59 -5.28 -10.93
CA ILE A 147 -20.35 -6.10 -10.00
C ILE A 147 -19.88 -7.56 -10.12
N GLY A 148 -19.51 -8.15 -9.00
CA GLY A 148 -19.14 -9.56 -8.89
C GLY A 148 -20.34 -10.50 -8.76
N ALA A 149 -20.06 -11.79 -8.63
CA ALA A 149 -21.08 -12.84 -8.60
C ALA A 149 -22.09 -12.72 -7.45
N LYS A 150 -21.72 -12.07 -6.33
CA LYS A 150 -22.58 -11.90 -5.15
C LYS A 150 -23.17 -10.49 -5.05
N GLY A 151 -23.09 -9.69 -6.12
CA GLY A 151 -23.62 -8.33 -6.16
C GLY A 151 -22.69 -7.26 -5.57
N GLU A 152 -21.49 -7.62 -5.16
CA GLU A 152 -20.47 -6.74 -4.59
C GLU A 152 -19.69 -5.98 -5.67
N VAL A 153 -19.32 -4.72 -5.41
CA VAL A 153 -18.44 -3.94 -6.31
C VAL A 153 -16.98 -4.15 -5.90
N LEU A 154 -16.51 -5.41 -5.98
CA LEU A 154 -15.17 -5.81 -5.59
C LEU A 154 -14.55 -6.66 -6.70
N PRO A 155 -13.27 -6.45 -7.08
CA PRO A 155 -12.62 -7.28 -8.08
C PRO A 155 -12.38 -8.71 -7.55
N ILE A 156 -12.08 -9.64 -8.47
CA ILE A 156 -11.81 -11.06 -8.16
C ILE A 156 -10.83 -11.23 -7.00
N LEU A 157 -9.73 -10.49 -7.03
CA LEU A 157 -8.84 -10.37 -5.90
C LEU A 157 -9.31 -9.17 -5.08
N ILE A 158 -10.03 -9.42 -3.98
CA ILE A 158 -10.75 -8.40 -3.20
C ILE A 158 -9.93 -7.13 -2.94
N VAL A 159 -8.66 -7.27 -2.54
CA VAL A 159 -7.74 -6.17 -2.25
C VAL A 159 -7.44 -5.26 -3.45
N GLY A 160 -7.77 -5.69 -4.67
CA GLY A 160 -7.64 -4.92 -5.90
C GLY A 160 -8.51 -3.66 -5.94
N TRP A 161 -9.53 -3.54 -5.08
CA TRP A 161 -10.37 -2.33 -5.04
C TRP A 161 -9.54 -1.06 -4.77
N THR A 162 -8.50 -1.15 -3.93
CA THR A 162 -7.59 -0.02 -3.64
C THR A 162 -6.68 0.30 -4.83
N LEU A 163 -6.27 -0.72 -5.57
CA LEU A 163 -5.44 -0.56 -6.75
C LEU A 163 -6.20 0.15 -7.88
N ASN A 164 -7.52 -0.01 -7.97
CA ASN A 164 -8.35 0.75 -8.90
C ASN A 164 -8.24 2.27 -8.63
N TYR A 165 -8.30 2.68 -7.36
CA TYR A 165 -8.07 4.07 -6.96
C TYR A 165 -6.66 4.55 -7.28
N GLU A 166 -5.66 3.72 -7.00
CA GLU A 166 -4.25 4.00 -7.29
C GLU A 166 -4.03 4.20 -8.82
N MET A 167 -4.65 3.38 -9.67
CA MET A 167 -4.59 3.50 -11.12
C MET A 167 -5.28 4.78 -11.62
N LEU A 168 -6.44 5.14 -11.07
CA LEU A 168 -7.08 6.43 -11.37
C LEU A 168 -6.16 7.60 -10.97
N PHE A 169 -5.56 7.55 -9.79
CA PHE A 169 -4.61 8.58 -9.35
C PHE A 169 -3.38 8.66 -10.27
N TYR A 170 -2.83 7.52 -10.72
CA TYR A 170 -1.75 7.51 -11.72
C TYR A 170 -2.16 8.20 -13.02
N LEU A 171 -3.39 7.99 -13.51
CA LEU A 171 -3.89 8.65 -14.72
C LEU A 171 -4.02 10.17 -14.53
N ILE A 172 -4.50 10.63 -13.37
CA ILE A 172 -4.59 12.07 -13.07
C ILE A 172 -3.20 12.71 -13.06
N VAL A 173 -2.21 12.09 -12.40
CA VAL A 173 -0.83 12.59 -12.36
C VAL A 173 -0.18 12.52 -13.75
N ALA A 174 -0.37 11.43 -14.47
CA ALA A 174 0.14 11.25 -15.83
C ALA A 174 -0.39 12.32 -16.79
N THR A 175 -1.67 12.67 -16.65
CA THR A 175 -2.32 13.73 -17.44
C THR A 175 -1.70 15.10 -17.15
N ALA A 176 -1.49 15.46 -15.88
CA ALA A 176 -0.77 16.67 -15.51
C ALA A 176 0.62 16.73 -16.14
N LEU A 177 1.37 15.62 -16.10
CA LEU A 177 2.71 15.54 -16.66
C LEU A 177 2.72 15.62 -18.20
N GLY A 178 1.77 14.94 -18.86
CA GLY A 178 1.66 14.91 -20.33
C GLY A 178 1.27 16.24 -20.93
N MET A 179 0.33 16.93 -20.28
CA MET A 179 -0.13 18.27 -20.66
C MET A 179 0.79 19.39 -20.14
N ARG A 180 1.87 19.04 -19.43
CA ARG A 180 2.80 19.99 -18.78
C ARG A 180 2.12 21.02 -17.88
N LEU A 181 1.04 20.61 -17.23
CA LEU A 181 0.32 21.44 -16.28
C LEU A 181 1.12 21.56 -14.98
N ARG A 182 0.79 22.58 -14.19
CA ARG A 182 1.27 22.65 -12.79
C ARG A 182 0.64 21.49 -12.03
N MET A 183 1.43 20.45 -11.80
CA MET A 183 0.94 19.15 -11.30
C MET A 183 0.11 19.28 -10.02
N VAL A 184 0.62 20.00 -9.02
CA VAL A 184 -0.05 20.14 -7.72
C VAL A 184 -1.44 20.77 -7.85
N PRO A 185 -1.61 22.00 -8.36
CA PRO A 185 -2.94 22.60 -8.45
C PRO A 185 -3.88 21.82 -9.37
N PHE A 186 -3.40 21.23 -10.47
CA PHE A 186 -4.25 20.40 -11.33
C PHE A 186 -4.75 19.14 -10.62
N VAL A 187 -3.84 18.36 -10.04
CA VAL A 187 -4.18 17.13 -9.32
C VAL A 187 -5.11 17.45 -8.14
N SER A 188 -4.83 18.51 -7.39
CA SER A 188 -5.71 18.97 -6.32
C SER A 188 -7.11 19.34 -6.80
N ALA A 189 -7.22 20.12 -7.89
CA ALA A 189 -8.52 20.52 -8.43
C ALA A 189 -9.34 19.31 -8.91
N VAL A 190 -8.71 18.37 -9.62
CA VAL A 190 -9.37 17.15 -10.10
C VAL A 190 -9.81 16.28 -8.93
N ILE A 191 -8.93 16.03 -7.95
CA ILE A 191 -9.29 15.22 -6.77
C ILE A 191 -10.41 15.87 -5.97
N LEU A 192 -10.36 17.18 -5.73
CA LEU A 192 -11.43 17.89 -5.01
C LEU A 192 -12.76 17.79 -5.76
N LEU A 193 -12.76 17.95 -7.08
CA LEU A 193 -13.95 17.83 -7.91
C LEU A 193 -14.53 16.40 -7.84
N LEU A 194 -13.70 15.37 -8.07
CA LEU A 194 -14.16 13.98 -8.02
C LEU A 194 -14.62 13.57 -6.62
N SER A 195 -13.94 14.04 -5.58
CA SER A 195 -14.33 13.80 -4.18
C SER A 195 -15.67 14.47 -3.86
N LEU A 196 -15.89 15.70 -4.35
CA LEU A 196 -17.16 16.41 -4.17
C LEU A 196 -18.30 15.72 -4.92
N ILE A 197 -18.08 15.31 -6.17
CA ILE A 197 -19.08 14.56 -6.96
C ILE A 197 -19.40 13.24 -6.23
N GLY A 198 -18.38 12.51 -5.79
CA GLY A 198 -18.56 11.27 -5.04
C GLY A 198 -19.32 11.47 -3.74
N PHE A 199 -19.03 12.56 -3.02
CA PHE A 199 -19.73 12.89 -1.77
C PHE A 199 -21.22 13.18 -1.98
N VAL A 200 -21.56 13.92 -3.05
CA VAL A 200 -22.94 14.38 -3.31
C VAL A 200 -23.78 13.33 -4.03
N PHE A 201 -23.16 12.55 -4.92
CA PHE A 201 -23.87 11.68 -5.87
C PHE A 201 -23.56 10.19 -5.71
N ALA A 202 -22.86 9.74 -4.66
CA ALA A 202 -22.44 8.34 -4.46
C ALA A 202 -23.50 7.30 -4.85
N ASP A 203 -24.71 7.41 -4.30
CA ASP A 203 -25.79 6.42 -4.48
C ASP A 203 -26.43 6.45 -5.88
N ARG A 204 -26.09 7.44 -6.71
CA ARG A 204 -26.64 7.64 -8.06
C ARG A 204 -25.62 7.36 -9.16
N LEU A 205 -24.35 7.16 -8.80
CA LEU A 205 -23.29 6.94 -9.77
C LEU A 205 -23.38 5.50 -10.32
N PRO A 206 -23.21 5.32 -11.64
CA PRO A 206 -23.02 3.99 -12.21
C PRO A 206 -21.83 3.29 -11.56
N VAL A 207 -21.87 1.96 -11.48
CA VAL A 207 -20.79 1.15 -10.88
C VAL A 207 -19.42 1.44 -11.49
N ALA A 208 -19.34 1.68 -12.80
CA ALA A 208 -18.09 2.04 -13.48
C ALA A 208 -17.44 3.32 -12.91
N LEU A 209 -18.21 4.19 -12.25
CA LEU A 209 -17.77 5.43 -11.63
C LEU A 209 -17.65 5.34 -10.10
N SER A 210 -17.69 4.14 -9.51
CA SER A 210 -17.53 3.97 -8.05
C SER A 210 -16.19 4.47 -7.49
N LEU A 211 -15.20 4.75 -8.36
CA LEU A 211 -13.93 5.40 -7.97
C LEU A 211 -14.05 6.92 -7.76
N VAL A 212 -15.15 7.53 -8.23
CA VAL A 212 -15.48 8.92 -7.93
C VAL A 212 -15.98 8.96 -6.49
N SER A 213 -15.03 9.06 -5.56
CA SER A 213 -15.24 8.84 -4.14
C SER A 213 -14.45 9.85 -3.31
N PRO A 214 -14.97 10.25 -2.14
CA PRO A 214 -14.25 11.08 -1.18
C PRO A 214 -12.90 10.49 -0.71
N ILE A 215 -12.68 9.17 -0.84
CA ILE A 215 -11.41 8.48 -0.53
C ILE A 215 -10.22 9.09 -1.32
N LEU A 216 -10.48 9.67 -2.50
CA LEU A 216 -9.43 10.32 -3.30
C LEU A 216 -8.71 11.46 -2.53
N MET A 217 -9.34 12.04 -1.50
CA MET A 217 -8.74 13.05 -0.63
C MET A 217 -7.47 12.57 0.08
N GLU A 218 -7.33 11.28 0.35
CA GLU A 218 -6.13 10.74 1.03
C GLU A 218 -4.89 10.84 0.14
N PHE A 219 -5.05 10.63 -1.17
CA PHE A 219 -3.98 10.93 -2.13
C PHE A 219 -3.62 12.41 -2.12
N LEU A 220 -4.62 13.30 -2.06
CA LEU A 220 -4.40 14.74 -1.99
C LEU A 220 -3.64 15.15 -0.71
N TYR A 221 -3.94 14.54 0.44
CA TYR A 221 -3.15 14.73 1.67
C TYR A 221 -1.66 14.47 1.41
N GLY A 222 -1.33 13.36 0.75
CA GLY A 222 0.04 13.06 0.32
C GLY A 222 0.65 14.11 -0.62
N VAL A 223 -0.11 14.57 -1.62
CA VAL A 223 0.33 15.62 -2.55
C VAL A 223 0.66 16.93 -1.81
N LEU A 224 -0.15 17.30 -0.82
CA LEU A 224 0.05 18.50 -0.01
C LEU A 224 1.25 18.37 0.93
N ILE A 225 1.41 17.22 1.60
CA ILE A 225 2.59 16.93 2.43
C ILE A 225 3.87 17.13 1.61
N ALA A 226 3.91 16.64 0.37
CA ALA A 226 5.08 16.76 -0.50
C ALA A 226 5.49 18.23 -0.76
N GLN A 227 4.56 19.19 -0.72
CA GLN A 227 4.89 20.63 -0.83
C GLN A 227 5.53 21.19 0.43
N LEU A 228 5.29 20.55 1.58
CA LEU A 228 5.74 21.01 2.89
C LEU A 228 7.04 20.33 3.34
N THR A 229 7.51 19.29 2.63
CA THR A 229 8.69 18.47 3.02
C THR A 229 9.90 19.29 3.46
N ALA A 230 10.29 20.32 2.69
CA ALA A 230 11.44 21.16 3.04
C ALA A 230 11.24 21.93 4.36
N ARG A 231 10.00 22.39 4.64
CA ARG A 231 9.65 23.06 5.90
C ARG A 231 9.57 22.07 7.06
N LEU A 232 9.13 20.83 6.80
CA LEU A 232 9.06 19.78 7.80
C LEU A 232 10.46 19.38 8.29
N HIS A 233 11.44 19.28 7.38
CA HIS A 233 12.84 19.01 7.75
C HIS A 233 13.51 20.16 8.52
N ALA A 234 13.04 21.40 8.33
CA ALA A 234 13.58 22.57 9.02
C ALA A 234 13.03 22.77 10.45
N ARG A 235 12.23 21.84 10.98
CA ARG A 235 11.64 21.95 12.33
C ARG A 235 12.70 21.93 13.43
N ARG A 236 12.51 22.80 14.43
CA ARG A 236 13.36 22.85 15.63
C ARG A 236 13.15 21.61 16.49
N SER A 237 14.17 21.22 17.27
CA SER A 237 14.11 20.05 18.16
C SER A 237 12.89 20.07 19.11
N SER A 238 12.52 21.24 19.64
CA SER A 238 11.34 21.41 20.50
C SER A 238 9.99 21.16 19.79
N GLN A 239 9.94 21.23 18.46
CA GLN A 239 8.73 20.97 17.67
C GLN A 239 8.53 19.48 17.36
N LYS A 240 9.55 18.64 17.63
CA LYS A 240 9.52 17.20 17.35
C LYS A 240 8.68 16.42 18.36
N ILE A 241 8.58 16.88 19.60
CA ILE A 241 7.71 16.24 20.61
C ILE A 241 6.24 16.23 20.17
N PHE A 242 5.78 17.29 19.51
CA PHE A 242 4.44 17.34 18.93
C PHE A 242 4.26 16.35 17.78
N CYS A 243 5.32 16.00 17.04
CA CYS A 243 5.26 14.98 16.00
C CYS A 243 5.11 13.57 16.62
N TYR A 244 5.86 13.26 17.68
CA TYR A 244 5.66 12.00 18.42
C TYR A 244 4.26 11.92 19.04
N ALA A 245 3.80 12.99 19.68
CA ALA A 245 2.46 13.07 20.24
C ALA A 245 1.39 12.90 19.15
N ALA A 246 1.59 13.48 17.96
CA ALA A 246 0.68 13.32 16.83
C ALA A 246 0.61 11.87 16.33
N ILE A 247 1.72 11.13 16.31
CA ILE A 247 1.71 9.69 15.93
C ILE A 247 0.91 8.89 16.96
N VAL A 248 1.17 9.09 18.25
CA VAL A 248 0.46 8.38 19.33
C VAL A 248 -1.04 8.73 19.31
N LEU A 249 -1.38 10.00 19.15
CA LEU A 249 -2.77 10.45 19.08
C LEU A 249 -3.48 9.89 17.84
N ALA A 250 -2.83 9.92 16.67
CA ALA A 250 -3.39 9.37 15.44
C ALA A 250 -3.65 7.86 15.58
N PHE A 251 -2.72 7.12 16.18
CA PHE A 251 -2.91 5.69 16.46
C PHE A 251 -4.07 5.45 17.44
N ALA A 252 -4.13 6.22 18.53
CA ALA A 252 -5.23 6.13 19.50
C ALA A 252 -6.60 6.46 18.87
N VAL A 253 -6.66 7.47 18.01
CA VAL A 253 -7.89 7.86 17.28
C VAL A 253 -8.35 6.74 16.34
N ILE A 254 -7.42 6.06 15.67
CA ILE A 254 -7.73 4.90 14.81
C ILE A 254 -8.37 3.79 15.65
N GLU A 255 -7.72 3.35 16.73
CA GLU A 255 -8.18 2.22 17.55
C GLU A 255 -9.46 2.50 18.36
N LEU A 256 -9.70 3.77 18.74
CA LEU A 256 -10.90 4.17 19.48
C LEU A 256 -12.11 4.45 18.58
N SER A 257 -11.96 4.39 17.25
CA SER A 257 -13.03 4.72 16.31
C SER A 257 -14.00 3.55 16.13
N PRO A 258 -15.31 3.72 16.43
CA PRO A 258 -16.21 2.58 16.61
C PRO A 258 -16.83 2.00 15.33
N ASP A 259 -16.47 2.45 14.12
CA ASP A 259 -17.15 1.97 12.91
C ASP A 259 -16.31 2.09 11.62
N GLU A 260 -16.08 0.95 10.94
CA GLU A 260 -15.40 0.87 9.64
C GLU A 260 -16.33 1.21 8.45
N ASN A 261 -17.66 1.18 8.65
CA ASN A 261 -18.63 1.14 7.55
C ASN A 261 -19.13 2.51 7.05
N VAL A 262 -18.81 3.60 7.73
CA VAL A 262 -19.22 4.93 7.29
C VAL A 262 -18.06 5.60 6.53
N LEU A 263 -18.09 5.53 5.20
CA LEU A 263 -17.11 6.18 4.31
C LEU A 263 -16.80 7.64 4.69
N ARG A 264 -17.77 8.36 5.26
CA ARG A 264 -17.62 9.75 5.73
C ARG A 264 -16.78 9.88 7.00
N THR A 265 -16.92 8.97 7.97
CA THR A 265 -16.09 8.95 9.18
C THR A 265 -14.69 8.44 8.87
N ARG A 266 -14.57 7.48 7.94
CA ARG A 266 -13.28 6.94 7.51
C ARG A 266 -12.29 8.03 7.08
N ILE A 267 -12.68 8.91 6.16
CA ILE A 267 -11.74 9.93 5.63
C ILE A 267 -11.37 10.97 6.69
N LEU A 268 -12.34 11.39 7.51
CA LEU A 268 -12.10 12.39 8.54
C LEU A 268 -11.32 11.83 9.72
N VAL A 269 -11.52 10.57 10.07
CA VAL A 269 -10.87 9.95 11.23
C VAL A 269 -9.58 9.27 10.80
N TRP A 270 -9.67 8.26 9.93
CA TRP A 270 -8.50 7.49 9.47
C TRP A 270 -7.66 8.25 8.46
N GLY A 271 -8.28 8.97 7.51
CA GLY A 271 -7.55 9.80 6.55
C GLY A 271 -6.76 10.94 7.21
N LEU A 272 -7.33 11.64 8.19
CA LEU A 272 -6.60 12.67 8.96
C LEU A 272 -5.55 12.06 9.90
N ALA A 273 -5.82 10.90 10.51
CA ALA A 273 -4.83 10.17 11.29
C ALA A 273 -3.64 9.73 10.43
N ALA A 274 -3.89 9.19 9.24
CA ALA A 274 -2.88 8.84 8.25
C ALA A 274 -2.08 10.07 7.79
N LEU A 275 -2.75 11.19 7.50
CA LEU A 275 -2.11 12.48 7.20
C LEU A 275 -1.15 12.89 8.34
N ALA A 276 -1.60 12.82 9.59
CA ALA A 276 -0.79 13.18 10.76
C ALA A 276 0.41 12.23 10.92
N MET A 277 0.20 10.92 10.81
CA MET A 277 1.26 9.90 10.92
C MET A 277 2.32 10.08 9.84
N VAL A 278 1.92 10.23 8.57
CA VAL A 278 2.85 10.41 7.45
C VAL A 278 3.61 11.74 7.58
N THR A 279 2.92 12.82 7.95
CA THR A 279 3.56 14.13 8.18
C THR A 279 4.60 14.05 9.29
N ALA A 280 4.26 13.39 10.41
CA ALA A 280 5.16 13.22 11.54
C ALA A 280 6.35 12.31 11.20
N ALA A 281 6.14 11.22 10.46
CA ALA A 281 7.19 10.33 9.99
C ALA A 281 8.23 11.09 9.16
N ILE A 282 7.79 11.92 8.21
CA ILE A 282 8.69 12.76 7.38
C ILE A 282 9.40 13.80 8.23
N ALA A 283 8.68 14.49 9.12
CA ALA A 283 9.28 15.50 10.00
C ALA A 283 10.35 14.91 10.94
N LEU A 284 10.22 13.64 11.28
CA LEU A 284 11.13 12.90 12.15
C LEU A 284 12.13 12.02 11.39
N GLU A 285 12.21 12.09 10.05
CA GLU A 285 13.06 11.20 9.22
C GLU A 285 14.50 11.14 9.72
N ALA A 286 15.12 12.29 10.02
CA ALA A 286 16.50 12.36 10.50
C ALA A 286 16.71 11.65 11.85
N ASP A 287 15.70 11.69 12.72
CA ASP A 287 15.76 11.04 14.03
C ASP A 287 15.41 9.56 13.96
N LEU A 288 14.39 9.19 13.18
CA LEU A 288 13.90 7.82 13.05
C LEU A 288 14.85 6.95 12.24
N ARG A 289 15.48 7.49 11.19
CA ARG A 289 16.35 6.73 10.28
C ARG A 289 17.46 5.96 11.01
N ARG A 290 18.03 6.52 12.08
CA ARG A 290 19.08 5.86 12.89
C ARG A 290 18.57 4.73 13.79
N TRP A 291 17.27 4.68 14.06
CA TRP A 291 16.65 3.71 14.97
C TRP A 291 15.78 2.68 14.24
N ILE A 292 15.42 2.92 12.98
CA ILE A 292 14.63 1.97 12.20
C ILE A 292 15.49 0.75 11.89
N PRO A 293 15.15 -0.44 12.44
CA PRO A 293 15.88 -1.66 12.16
C PRO A 293 15.61 -2.14 10.73
N ARG A 294 16.55 -2.91 10.19
CA ARG A 294 16.49 -3.41 8.81
C ARG A 294 15.23 -4.21 8.51
N TRP A 295 14.77 -5.04 9.45
CA TRP A 295 13.57 -5.87 9.24
C TRP A 295 12.30 -5.03 8.98
N MET A 296 12.19 -3.83 9.55
CA MET A 296 11.06 -2.93 9.27
C MET A 296 11.12 -2.37 7.84
N LEU A 297 12.32 -2.13 7.33
CA LEU A 297 12.52 -1.69 5.94
C LEU A 297 12.18 -2.82 4.97
N GLU A 298 12.60 -4.05 5.29
CA GLU A 298 12.29 -5.25 4.53
C GLU A 298 10.78 -5.53 4.49
N LEU A 299 10.06 -5.37 5.60
CA LEU A 299 8.59 -5.42 5.60
C LEU A 299 7.96 -4.34 4.71
N GLY A 300 8.55 -3.14 4.68
CA GLY A 300 8.13 -2.10 3.75
C GLY A 300 8.37 -2.47 2.28
N ASP A 301 9.43 -3.23 2.01
CA ASP A 301 9.81 -3.66 0.66
C ASP A 301 8.85 -4.75 0.17
N SER A 302 8.56 -5.75 1.00
CA SER A 302 7.62 -6.83 0.72
C SER A 302 6.15 -6.45 0.91
N SER A 303 5.86 -5.22 1.33
CA SER A 303 4.50 -4.74 1.66
C SER A 303 3.49 -4.99 0.53
N TYR A 304 3.92 -4.91 -0.73
CA TYR A 304 3.05 -5.10 -1.89
C TYR A 304 2.72 -6.58 -2.13
N SER A 305 3.72 -7.46 -2.11
CA SER A 305 3.51 -8.91 -2.14
C SER A 305 2.65 -9.40 -0.97
N LEU A 306 2.91 -8.90 0.24
CA LEU A 306 2.09 -9.20 1.42
C LEU A 306 0.64 -8.75 1.21
N TYR A 307 0.43 -7.53 0.70
CA TYR A 307 -0.89 -7.00 0.40
C TYR A 307 -1.66 -7.86 -0.62
N LEU A 308 -1.01 -8.35 -1.67
CA LEU A 308 -1.68 -9.18 -2.68
C LEU A 308 -2.00 -10.60 -2.19
N THR A 309 -1.20 -11.14 -1.26
CA THR A 309 -1.25 -12.57 -0.92
C THR A 309 -2.03 -12.88 0.36
N HIS A 310 -2.07 -11.97 1.34
CA HIS A 310 -2.63 -12.29 2.67
C HIS A 310 -4.06 -12.80 2.64
N THR A 311 -4.97 -12.23 1.83
CA THR A 311 -6.37 -12.72 1.76
C THR A 311 -6.49 -14.13 1.19
N MET A 312 -5.58 -14.52 0.28
CA MET A 312 -5.52 -15.89 -0.25
C MET A 312 -4.95 -16.85 0.78
N THR A 313 -3.89 -16.43 1.48
CA THR A 313 -3.30 -17.21 2.59
C THR A 313 -4.32 -17.44 3.69
N LEU A 314 -5.03 -16.40 4.13
CA LEU A 314 -6.09 -16.49 5.14
C LEU A 314 -7.27 -17.35 4.70
N ALA A 315 -7.68 -17.28 3.42
CA ALA A 315 -8.71 -18.17 2.90
C ALA A 315 -8.27 -19.64 2.95
N GLY A 316 -7.00 -19.93 2.64
CA GLY A 316 -6.42 -21.27 2.76
C GLY A 316 -6.39 -21.76 4.21
N ILE A 317 -5.94 -20.91 5.15
CA ILE A 317 -5.95 -21.19 6.59
C ILE A 317 -7.38 -21.47 7.07
N GLY A 318 -8.33 -20.58 6.77
CA GLY A 318 -9.74 -20.75 7.17
C GLY A 318 -10.36 -22.04 6.63
N SER A 319 -10.02 -22.42 5.39
CA SER A 319 -10.44 -23.70 4.82
C SER A 319 -9.82 -24.89 5.55
N LEU A 320 -8.53 -24.85 5.87
CA LEU A 320 -7.86 -25.90 6.65
C LEU A 320 -8.48 -26.04 8.05
N LEU A 321 -8.63 -24.92 8.77
CA LEU A 321 -9.23 -24.89 10.10
C LEU A 321 -10.68 -25.40 10.11
N SER A 322 -11.44 -25.19 9.03
CA SER A 322 -12.80 -25.70 8.92
C SER A 322 -12.91 -27.24 8.99
N HIS A 323 -11.83 -27.98 8.75
CA HIS A 323 -11.76 -29.43 8.93
C HIS A 323 -11.57 -29.85 10.40
N PHE A 324 -11.07 -28.95 11.24
CA PHE A 324 -10.79 -29.17 12.66
C PHE A 324 -11.88 -28.57 13.58
N ARG A 325 -13.14 -28.52 13.10
CA ARG A 325 -14.27 -28.03 13.89
C ARG A 325 -14.34 -28.74 15.25
N GLY A 326 -14.29 -27.96 16.33
CA GLY A 326 -14.31 -28.47 17.71
C GLY A 326 -13.08 -28.13 18.55
N LEU A 327 -12.13 -27.35 18.03
CA LEU A 327 -11.06 -26.77 18.84
C LEU A 327 -11.65 -25.86 19.92
N ASP A 328 -11.20 -26.05 21.17
CA ASP A 328 -11.59 -25.23 22.31
C ASP A 328 -11.21 -23.76 22.06
N ARG A 329 -11.98 -22.83 22.64
CA ARG A 329 -11.76 -21.37 22.54
C ARG A 329 -10.35 -20.94 22.95
N SER A 330 -9.63 -21.79 23.68
CA SER A 330 -8.22 -21.61 24.03
C SER A 330 -7.27 -21.52 22.83
N GLY A 331 -7.67 -22.01 21.64
CA GLY A 331 -6.84 -21.98 20.42
C GLY A 331 -6.75 -20.63 19.72
N TYR A 332 -7.69 -19.71 19.96
CA TYR A 332 -7.86 -18.47 19.17
C TYR A 332 -6.56 -17.68 19.03
N ALA A 333 -5.88 -17.39 20.15
CA ALA A 333 -4.68 -16.55 20.15
C ALA A 333 -3.52 -17.20 19.40
N VAL A 334 -3.35 -18.52 19.56
CA VAL A 334 -2.29 -19.29 18.90
C VAL A 334 -2.54 -19.33 17.39
N GLU A 335 -3.77 -19.59 16.97
CA GLU A 335 -4.16 -19.62 15.56
C GLU A 335 -4.08 -18.25 14.90
N TRP A 336 -4.47 -17.19 15.61
CA TRP A 336 -4.31 -15.82 15.13
C TRP A 336 -2.85 -15.48 14.89
N VAL A 337 -1.96 -15.76 15.86
CA VAL A 337 -0.52 -15.50 15.73
C VAL A 337 0.08 -16.34 14.60
N PHE A 338 -0.30 -17.62 14.50
CA PHE A 338 0.14 -18.49 13.43
C PHE A 338 -0.30 -17.96 12.05
N ALA A 339 -1.57 -17.57 11.91
CA ALA A 339 -2.12 -17.05 10.67
C ALA A 339 -1.46 -15.74 10.23
N ALA A 340 -1.26 -14.81 11.17
CA ALA A 340 -0.56 -13.56 10.91
C ALA A 340 0.91 -13.81 10.50
N ALA A 341 1.62 -14.66 11.24
CA ALA A 341 3.00 -15.03 10.93
C ALA A 341 3.14 -15.71 9.56
N LEU A 342 2.19 -16.60 9.22
CA LEU A 342 2.17 -17.26 7.91
C LEU A 342 1.90 -16.27 6.78
N CYS A 343 1.03 -15.27 6.99
CA CYS A 343 0.84 -14.20 6.01
C CYS A 343 2.13 -13.40 5.77
N LEU A 344 2.83 -13.01 6.83
CA LEU A 344 4.11 -12.31 6.73
C LEU A 344 5.15 -13.15 6.00
N LEU A 345 5.25 -14.44 6.34
CA LEU A 345 6.17 -15.37 5.68
C LEU A 345 5.85 -15.51 4.19
N VAL A 346 4.59 -15.79 3.83
CA VAL A 346 4.18 -15.94 2.41
C VAL A 346 4.44 -14.65 1.64
N GLY A 347 4.11 -13.49 2.22
CA GLY A 347 4.37 -12.19 1.61
C GLY A 347 5.86 -11.96 1.32
N GLU A 348 6.72 -12.29 2.28
CA GLU A 348 8.17 -12.17 2.14
C GLU A 348 8.75 -13.14 1.10
N LEU A 349 8.29 -14.41 1.09
CA LEU A 349 8.73 -15.40 0.11
C LEU A 349 8.32 -15.01 -1.32
N VAL A 350 7.07 -14.56 -1.50
CA VAL A 350 6.57 -14.07 -2.80
C VAL A 350 7.34 -12.83 -3.24
N TYR A 351 7.66 -11.92 -2.31
CA TYR A 351 8.50 -10.77 -2.61
C TYR A 351 9.87 -11.18 -3.16
N ARG A 352 10.60 -12.04 -2.43
CA ARG A 352 11.97 -12.44 -2.78
C ARG A 352 12.04 -13.27 -4.05
N TRP A 353 11.10 -14.20 -4.25
CA TRP A 353 11.19 -15.20 -5.30
C TRP A 353 10.34 -14.89 -6.53
N VAL A 354 9.39 -13.96 -6.45
CA VAL A 354 8.47 -13.64 -7.55
C VAL A 354 8.55 -12.16 -7.90
N GLU A 355 8.20 -11.26 -6.98
CA GLU A 355 8.14 -9.82 -7.26
C GLU A 355 9.50 -9.24 -7.66
N LEU A 356 10.53 -9.53 -6.89
CA LEU A 356 11.87 -8.98 -7.09
C LEU A 356 12.48 -9.45 -8.43
N PRO A 357 12.47 -10.76 -8.78
CA PRO A 357 12.92 -11.21 -10.09
C PRO A 357 12.16 -10.61 -11.28
N ILE A 358 10.82 -10.51 -11.19
CA ILE A 358 10.00 -9.90 -12.24
C ILE A 358 10.41 -8.44 -12.43
N THR A 359 10.51 -7.69 -11.33
CA THR A 359 10.89 -6.27 -11.36
C THR A 359 12.30 -6.07 -11.92
N HIS A 360 13.27 -6.92 -11.56
CA HIS A 360 14.63 -6.84 -12.09
C HIS A 360 14.69 -7.12 -13.60
N ARG A 361 14.01 -8.16 -14.09
CA ARG A 361 13.96 -8.48 -15.53
C ARG A 361 13.36 -7.32 -16.34
N MET A 362 12.35 -6.64 -15.79
CA MET A 362 11.66 -5.54 -16.47
C MET A 362 12.43 -4.22 -16.46
N LYS A 363 13.41 -4.03 -15.54
CA LYS A 363 14.27 -2.84 -15.53
C LYS A 363 15.29 -2.82 -16.68
N GLY A 364 15.55 -3.94 -17.34
CA GLY A 364 16.56 -4.08 -18.39
C GLY A 364 17.99 -4.01 -17.82
N LYS A 365 18.94 -4.74 -18.42
CA LYS A 365 20.36 -4.57 -18.10
C LYS A 365 20.72 -3.10 -18.42
N LYS A 366 21.34 -2.37 -17.49
CA LYS A 366 22.05 -1.13 -17.83
C LYS A 366 23.03 -1.54 -18.95
N THR A 367 22.78 -1.14 -20.20
CA THR A 367 23.76 -1.32 -21.27
C THR A 367 25.02 -0.61 -20.80
N ALA A 368 26.07 -1.38 -20.51
CA ALA A 368 27.39 -0.85 -20.28
C ALA A 368 27.73 -0.01 -21.51
N VAL A 369 27.76 1.31 -21.34
CA VAL A 369 28.36 2.20 -22.33
C VAL A 369 29.83 1.88 -22.25
N ALA A 370 30.30 1.05 -23.16
CA ALA A 370 31.71 0.85 -23.41
C ALA A 370 32.25 2.22 -23.85
N HIS A 371 33.05 2.85 -23.00
CA HIS A 371 34.01 3.84 -23.45
C HIS A 371 35.02 3.09 -24.31
N ALA A 372 34.92 3.26 -25.62
CA ALA A 372 35.99 3.02 -26.58
C ALA A 372 36.61 4.36 -26.94
#